data_AF-A0A015N5J3-F1
#
_entry.id   AF-A0A015N5J3-F1
#
_cell.length_a   1.000
_cell.length_b   1.000
_cell.length_c   1.000
_cell.angle_alpha   90.00
_cell.angle_beta   90.00
_cell.angle_gamma   90.00
#
_symmetry.space_group_name_H-M   'P 1'
#
loop_
_entity.id
_entity.type
_entity.pdbx_description
1 polymer ?
#
loop_
_entity_poly.entity_id
_entity_poly.type
_entity_poly.pdbx_seq_one_letter_code
_entity_poly.pdbx_strand_id
1 'polypeptide(L)'
;MRNSKIHKTSNDLYEQWQPKKKKVFSKEEINIINDFKTVMEYRKGLDAPSQSRIAREIREISTVQIGFNQSMVSRILNNVDIPKCDKTLTAIIKWINLELEKREKNSNSDK
;
A
#
# COMPACT_ATOMS: atom_id res chain seq x y z
N MET A 1 11.41 -37.06 -19.55
CA MET A 1 10.33 -36.36 -18.80
C MET A 1 10.12 -37.12 -17.50
N ARG A 2 10.37 -36.52 -16.32
CA ARG A 2 10.13 -37.18 -15.03
C ARG A 2 8.70 -36.88 -14.59
N ASN A 3 7.86 -37.91 -14.56
CA ASN A 3 6.53 -37.84 -13.94
C ASN A 3 6.70 -37.92 -12.41
N SER A 4 6.73 -36.77 -11.75
CA SER A 4 6.51 -36.70 -10.30
C SER A 4 5.01 -36.87 -10.03
N LYS A 5 4.62 -38.02 -9.46
CA LYS A 5 3.26 -38.21 -8.92
C LYS A 5 3.09 -37.26 -7.74
N ILE A 6 2.33 -36.18 -7.93
CA ILE A 6 1.93 -35.27 -6.85
C ILE A 6 0.90 -36.01 -6.01
N HIS A 7 1.32 -36.58 -4.88
CA HIS A 7 0.39 -37.05 -3.86
C HIS A 7 -0.21 -35.82 -3.17
N LYS A 8 -1.42 -35.42 -3.58
CA LYS A 8 -2.20 -34.39 -2.88
C LYS A 8 -2.95 -35.06 -1.74
N THR A 9 -2.60 -34.74 -0.50
CA THR A 9 -3.46 -35.07 0.63
C THR A 9 -4.56 -34.00 0.74
N SER A 10 -5.73 -34.35 1.30
CA SER A 10 -6.82 -33.39 1.49
C SER A 10 -6.41 -32.19 2.36
N ASN A 11 -5.42 -32.35 3.25
CA ASN A 11 -4.85 -31.27 4.06
C ASN A 11 -4.11 -30.20 3.23
N ASP A 12 -3.44 -30.59 2.14
CA ASP A 12 -2.67 -29.65 1.30
C ASP A 12 -3.57 -28.64 0.57
N LEU A 13 -4.83 -29.00 0.31
CA LEU A 13 -5.79 -28.11 -0.35
C LEU A 13 -6.22 -26.95 0.56
N TYR A 14 -6.19 -27.15 1.88
CA TYR A 14 -6.57 -26.13 2.86
C TYR A 14 -5.38 -25.35 3.41
N GLU A 15 -4.15 -25.87 3.30
CA GLU A 15 -2.92 -25.15 3.66
C GLU A 15 -2.84 -23.79 2.95
N GLN A 16 -3.25 -23.73 1.68
CA GLN A 16 -3.23 -22.51 0.86
C GLN A 16 -4.07 -21.36 1.44
N TRP A 17 -5.11 -21.70 2.19
CA TRP A 17 -6.05 -20.75 2.81
C TRP A 17 -5.73 -20.49 4.28
N GLN A 18 -4.68 -21.11 4.83
CA GLN A 18 -4.24 -20.82 6.19
C GLN A 18 -3.69 -19.38 6.25
N PRO A 19 -4.06 -18.62 7.28
CA PRO A 19 -3.57 -17.26 7.44
C PRO A 19 -2.05 -17.26 7.57
N LYS A 20 -1.38 -16.52 6.69
CA LYS A 20 0.07 -16.33 6.76
C LYS A 20 0.43 -15.60 8.06
N LYS A 21 1.61 -15.91 8.62
CA LYS A 21 2.17 -15.16 9.74
C LYS A 21 2.19 -13.67 9.39
N LYS A 22 1.59 -12.84 10.25
CA LYS A 22 1.59 -11.38 10.08
C LYS A 22 3.02 -10.87 10.17
N LYS A 23 3.38 -9.97 9.26
CA LYS A 23 4.68 -9.30 9.28
C LYS A 23 4.74 -8.36 10.48
N VAL A 24 5.89 -8.31 11.15
CA VAL A 24 6.17 -7.33 12.20
C VAL A 24 6.84 -6.13 11.53
N PHE A 25 6.26 -4.96 11.72
CA PHE A 25 6.73 -3.69 11.16
C PHE A 25 7.48 -2.89 12.22
N SER A 26 8.46 -2.09 11.80
CA SER A 26 9.08 -1.09 12.68
C SER A 26 8.08 0.01 13.04
N LYS A 27 8.38 0.80 14.08
CA LYS A 27 7.55 1.94 14.48
C LYS A 27 7.40 2.97 13.33
N GLU A 28 8.46 3.19 12.57
CA GLU A 28 8.46 4.10 11.42
C GLU A 28 7.59 3.56 10.29
N GLU A 29 7.69 2.27 9.96
CA GLU A 29 6.85 1.63 8.96
C GLU A 29 5.36 1.71 9.35
N ILE A 30 5.04 1.49 10.63
CA ILE A 30 3.66 1.61 11.14
C ILE A 30 3.12 3.02 10.96
N ASN A 31 3.92 4.06 11.26
CA ASN A 31 3.49 5.45 11.08
C ASN A 31 3.17 5.73 9.61
N ILE A 32 4.06 5.35 8.69
CA ILE A 32 3.83 5.56 7.26
C ILE A 32 2.57 4.83 6.78
N ILE A 33 2.34 3.58 7.24
CA ILE A 33 1.13 2.82 6.91
C ILE A 33 -0.13 3.53 7.43
N ASN A 34 -0.10 4.06 8.65
CA ASN A 34 -1.23 4.76 9.26
C ASN A 34 -1.54 6.08 8.55
N ASP A 35 -0.52 6.86 8.21
CA ASP A 35 -0.70 8.12 7.48
C ASP A 35 -1.23 7.84 6.07
N PHE A 36 -0.71 6.81 5.39
CA PHE A 36 -1.22 6.36 4.10
C PHE A 36 -2.71 6.00 4.17
N LYS A 37 -3.11 5.23 5.19
CA LYS A 37 -4.52 4.87 5.41
C LYS A 37 -5.40 6.07 5.71
N THR A 38 -4.90 7.01 6.50
CA THR A 38 -5.61 8.26 6.83
C THR A 38 -5.91 9.06 5.57
N VAL A 39 -4.93 9.21 4.68
CA VAL A 39 -5.12 9.87 3.37
C VAL A 39 -6.14 9.11 2.52
N MET A 40 -6.06 7.78 2.48
CA MET A 40 -6.98 6.95 1.69
C MET A 40 -8.43 7.03 2.18
N GLU A 41 -8.66 7.02 3.50
CA GLU A 41 -10.00 7.20 4.07
C GLU A 41 -10.58 8.60 3.77
N TYR A 42 -9.74 9.64 3.89
CA TYR A 42 -10.14 11.00 3.49
C TYR A 42 -10.54 11.05 2.01
N ARG A 43 -9.71 10.53 1.12
CA ARG A 43 -9.98 10.56 -0.32
C ARG A 43 -11.12 9.68 -0.77
N LYS A 44 -11.44 8.63 -0.01
CA LYS A 44 -12.64 7.82 -0.24
C LYS A 44 -13.91 8.68 -0.20
N GLY A 45 -13.97 9.67 0.68
CA GLY A 45 -15.08 10.62 0.76
C GLY A 45 -15.03 11.75 -0.27
N LEU A 46 -13.85 12.06 -0.82
CA LEU A 46 -13.65 13.14 -1.79
C LEU A 46 -13.88 12.67 -3.24
N ASP A 47 -13.14 11.67 -3.68
CA ASP A 47 -13.06 11.28 -5.09
C ASP A 47 -12.90 9.78 -5.33
N ALA A 48 -12.98 8.97 -4.28
CA ALA A 48 -12.97 7.50 -4.31
C ALA A 48 -11.92 6.89 -5.27
N PRO A 49 -10.62 7.22 -5.11
CA PRO A 49 -9.61 6.88 -6.08
C PRO A 49 -9.33 5.37 -6.11
N SER A 50 -9.14 4.83 -7.32
CA SER A 50 -8.70 3.45 -7.48
C SER A 50 -7.24 3.25 -7.04
N GLN A 51 -6.86 2.02 -6.67
CA GLN A 51 -5.47 1.71 -6.33
C GLN A 51 -4.50 1.96 -7.49
N SER A 52 -4.94 1.77 -8.73
CA SER A 52 -4.14 2.08 -9.93
C SER A 52 -3.89 3.58 -10.08
N ARG A 53 -4.89 4.41 -9.77
CA ARG A 53 -4.78 5.87 -9.76
C ARG A 53 -3.79 6.33 -8.69
N ILE A 54 -3.92 5.82 -7.46
CA ILE A 54 -2.98 6.13 -6.36
C ILE A 54 -1.55 5.75 -6.72
N ALA A 55 -1.36 4.55 -7.26
CA ALA A 55 -0.03 4.11 -7.71
C ALA A 55 0.53 5.03 -8.80
N ARG A 56 -0.30 5.54 -9.70
CA ARG A 56 0.11 6.49 -10.74
C ARG A 56 0.54 7.82 -10.14
N GLU A 57 -0.28 8.41 -9.26
CA GLU A 57 0.01 9.70 -8.62
C GLU A 57 1.34 9.66 -7.82
N ILE A 58 1.60 8.56 -7.10
CA ILE A 58 2.86 8.38 -6.37
C ILE A 58 4.06 8.26 -7.34
N ARG A 59 3.89 7.59 -8.48
CA ARG A 59 4.93 7.54 -9.51
C ARG A 59 5.20 8.92 -10.12
N GLU A 60 4.15 9.71 -10.36
CA GLU A 60 4.25 11.06 -10.94
C GLU A 60 4.95 12.06 -10.01
N ILE A 61 4.85 11.87 -8.69
CA ILE A 61 5.55 12.70 -7.70
C ILE A 61 7.04 12.36 -7.57
N SER A 62 7.43 11.15 -7.95
CA SER A 62 8.81 10.70 -7.86
C SER A 62 9.67 11.41 -8.91
N THR A 63 10.85 11.87 -8.50
CA THR A 63 11.85 12.46 -9.41
C THR A 63 12.60 11.41 -10.23
N VAL A 64 12.34 10.12 -9.97
CA VAL A 64 12.98 8.98 -10.61
C VAL A 64 11.93 7.93 -10.98
N GLN A 65 12.22 7.12 -11.99
CA GLN A 65 11.33 6.03 -12.35
C GLN A 65 11.29 4.98 -11.23
N ILE A 66 10.09 4.71 -10.68
CA ILE A 66 9.86 3.69 -9.65
C ILE A 66 8.84 2.65 -10.13
N GLY A 67 9.04 1.39 -9.76
CA GLY A 67 8.16 0.27 -10.09
C GLY A 67 6.91 0.15 -9.22
N PHE A 68 6.51 1.23 -8.54
CA PHE A 68 5.38 1.22 -7.60
C PHE A 68 4.06 0.99 -8.35
N ASN A 69 3.24 0.03 -7.93
CA ASN A 69 2.04 -0.41 -8.67
C ASN A 69 0.84 -0.65 -7.75
N GLN A 70 -0.33 -0.93 -8.35
CA GLN A 70 -1.59 -1.12 -7.61
C GLN A 70 -1.53 -2.24 -6.57
N SER A 71 -0.78 -3.31 -6.84
CA SER A 71 -0.63 -4.41 -5.90
C SER A 71 0.18 -3.99 -4.67
N MET A 72 1.12 -3.07 -4.82
CA MET A 72 1.85 -2.48 -3.69
C MET A 72 0.94 -1.59 -2.84
N VAL A 73 0.05 -0.81 -3.45
CA VAL A 73 -0.98 -0.04 -2.72
C VAL A 73 -1.86 -0.98 -1.90
N SER A 74 -2.35 -2.05 -2.50
CA SER A 74 -3.16 -3.06 -1.80
C SER A 74 -2.41 -3.68 -0.61
N ARG A 75 -1.11 -3.97 -0.76
CA ARG A 75 -0.29 -4.54 0.33
C ARG A 75 -0.17 -3.60 1.52
N ILE A 76 0.01 -2.30 1.29
CA ILE A 76 0.09 -1.29 2.34
C ILE A 76 -1.25 -1.19 3.09
N LEU A 77 -2.36 -1.07 2.34
CA LEU A 77 -3.71 -0.98 2.91
C LEU A 77 -4.08 -2.20 3.78
N ASN A 78 -3.64 -3.38 3.37
CA ASN A 78 -3.93 -4.63 4.08
C ASN A 78 -2.89 -5.01 5.14
N ASN A 79 -1.95 -4.11 5.50
CA ASN A 79 -0.85 -4.39 6.44
C ASN A 79 -0.02 -5.65 6.05
N VAL A 80 0.09 -5.91 4.74
CA VAL A 80 0.83 -7.08 4.22
C VAL A 80 2.30 -6.73 4.07
N ASP A 81 2.59 -5.59 3.45
CA ASP A 81 3.96 -5.15 3.18
C ASP A 81 4.04 -3.66 2.86
N ILE A 82 5.25 -3.11 2.96
CA ILE A 82 5.61 -1.75 2.56
C ILE A 82 6.92 -1.80 1.74
N PRO A 83 7.05 -1.00 0.66
CA PRO A 83 8.31 -0.93 -0.08
C PRO A 83 9.48 -0.47 0.79
N LYS A 84 10.60 -1.20 0.73
CA LYS A 84 11.83 -0.89 1.48
C LYS A 84 12.84 -0.03 0.72
N CYS A 85 12.59 0.23 -0.56
CA CYS A 85 13.49 1.04 -1.37
C CYS A 85 13.30 2.52 -1.02
N ASP A 86 14.37 3.19 -0.58
CA ASP A 86 14.36 4.60 -0.16
C ASP A 86 13.66 5.50 -1.18
N LYS A 87 14.00 5.37 -2.47
CA LYS A 87 13.39 6.17 -3.54
C LYS A 87 11.87 6.02 -3.62
N THR A 88 11.37 4.80 -3.41
CA THR A 88 9.93 4.52 -3.42
C THR A 88 9.28 5.03 -2.13
N LEU A 89 9.93 4.83 -0.99
CA LEU A 89 9.43 5.27 0.31
C LEU A 89 9.35 6.80 0.39
N THR A 90 10.37 7.51 -0.10
CA THR A 90 10.37 8.97 -0.21
C THR A 90 9.22 9.46 -1.08
N ALA A 91 8.95 8.81 -2.22
CA ALA A 91 7.82 9.19 -3.08
C ALA A 91 6.47 9.00 -2.38
N ILE A 92 6.30 7.89 -1.64
CA ILE A 92 5.10 7.63 -0.83
C ILE A 92 4.92 8.70 0.24
N ILE A 93 5.96 8.97 1.04
CA ILE A 93 5.93 9.97 2.12
C ILE A 93 5.60 11.36 1.54
N LYS A 94 6.22 11.74 0.42
CA LYS A 94 5.96 13.01 -0.24
C LYS A 94 4.50 13.12 -0.71
N TRP A 95 3.95 12.05 -1.30
CA TRP A 95 2.54 12.01 -1.68
C TRP A 95 1.60 12.13 -0.46
N ILE A 96 1.89 11.40 0.62
CA ILE A 96 1.12 11.48 1.88
C ILE A 96 1.08 12.91 2.40
N ASN A 97 2.25 13.55 2.53
CA ASN A 97 2.36 14.90 3.08
C ASN A 97 1.56 15.90 2.23
N LEU A 98 1.66 15.82 0.89
CA LEU A 98 0.91 16.68 -0.02
C LEU A 98 -0.61 16.52 0.15
N GLU A 99 -1.10 15.29 0.34
CA GLU A 99 -2.53 15.05 0.55
C GLU A 99 -3.01 15.49 1.94
N LEU A 100 -2.19 15.33 2.98
CA LEU A 100 -2.49 15.85 4.31
C LEU A 100 -2.55 17.38 4.32
N GLU A 101 -1.60 18.07 3.67
CA GLU A 101 -1.63 19.52 3.50
C GLU A 101 -2.87 20.02 2.76
N LYS A 102 -3.30 19.30 1.70
CA LYS A 102 -4.55 19.63 0.98
C LYS A 102 -5.77 19.48 1.87
N ARG A 103 -5.82 18.42 2.68
CA ARG A 103 -6.91 18.20 3.64
C ARG A 103 -6.99 19.34 4.66
N GLU A 104 -5.87 19.76 5.23
CA GLU A 104 -5.82 20.87 6.19
C GLU A 104 -6.30 22.20 5.58
N LYS A 105 -5.87 22.52 4.36
CA LYS A 105 -6.30 23.72 3.63
C LYS A 105 -7.80 23.72 3.35
N ASN A 106 -8.35 22.58 2.93
CA ASN A 106 -9.79 22.45 2.68
C ASN A 106 -10.60 22.58 3.98
N SER A 107 -10.15 21.98 5.09
CA SER A 107 -10.80 22.12 6.39
C SER A 107 -10.78 23.55 6.97
N ASN A 108 -9.79 24.37 6.59
CA ASN A 108 -9.71 25.78 7.00
C ASN A 108 -10.50 26.72 6.08
N SER A 109 -10.90 26.28 4.89
CA SER A 109 -11.69 27.09 3.94
C SER A 109 -13.19 27.01 4.21
N ASP A 110 -13.62 26.04 5.03
CA ASP A 110 -15.00 25.85 5.48
C ASP A 110 -15.27 26.47 6.89
N LYS A 111 -14.37 27.34 7.37
CA LYS A 111 -14.51 28.11 8.62
C LYS A 111 -14.56 29.60 8.34
#